data_AF-A0A268AB16-F1
#
_entry.id   AF-A0A268AB16-F1
#
_cell.length_a   1.000
_cell.length_b   1.000
_cell.length_c   1.000
_cell.angle_alpha   90.00
_cell.angle_beta   90.00
_cell.angle_gamma   90.00
#
_symmetry.space_group_name_H-M   'P 1'
#
loop_
_entity.id
_entity.type
_entity.pdbx_description
1 polymer ?
#
loop_
_entity_poly.entity_id
_entity_poly.type
_entity_poly.pdbx_seq_one_letter_code
_entity_poly.pdbx_strand_id
1 'polypeptide(L)' 'MIENNSKASTKIGRNSKCPCGSGKKYKKCCGSKRN' A
#
# COMPACT_ATOMS: atom_id res chain seq x y z
N MET A 1 -10.26 25.15 -13.71
CA MET A 1 -10.39 23.69 -13.48
C MET A 1 -9.29 23.29 -12.53
N ILE A 2 -9.56 23.25 -11.22
CA ILE A 2 -8.57 22.81 -10.22
C ILE A 2 -8.60 21.28 -10.21
N GLU A 3 -7.71 20.63 -10.97
CA GLU A 3 -7.53 19.18 -10.87
C GLU A 3 -6.73 18.85 -9.61
N ASN A 4 -7.44 18.81 -8.48
CA ASN A 4 -6.97 18.11 -7.30
C ASN A 4 -7.00 16.61 -7.61
N ASN A 5 -5.99 16.14 -8.34
CA ASN A 5 -5.68 14.72 -8.50
C ASN A 5 -5.22 14.19 -7.13
N SER A 6 -6.19 14.02 -6.24
CA SER A 6 -6.06 13.27 -5.02
C SER A 6 -5.75 11.85 -5.45
N LYS A 7 -4.45 11.55 -5.63
CA LYS A 7 -3.93 10.21 -5.82
C LYS A 7 -4.68 9.33 -4.85
N ALA A 8 -5.59 8.52 -5.39
CA ALA A 8 -6.20 7.43 -4.69
C ALA A 8 -5.05 6.49 -4.34
N SER A 9 -4.41 6.79 -3.22
CA SER A 9 -3.51 5.89 -2.54
C SER A 9 -4.42 4.76 -2.14
N THR A 10 -4.53 3.78 -3.04
CA THR A 10 -5.31 2.57 -2.88
C THR A 10 -4.95 2.09 -1.49
N LYS A 11 -5.86 2.28 -0.52
CA LYS A 11 -5.60 2.00 0.89
C LYS A 11 -5.55 0.49 1.01
N ILE A 12 -4.43 -0.09 0.57
CA ILE A 12 -4.22 -1.50 0.63
C ILE A 12 -4.15 -1.84 2.11
N GLY A 13 -5.06 -2.71 2.52
CA GLY A 13 -5.15 -3.14 3.90
C GLY A 13 -3.78 -3.66 4.34
N ARG A 14 -3.28 -3.17 5.47
CA ARG A 14 -2.00 -3.61 6.05
C ARG A 14 -1.91 -5.13 6.22
N ASN A 15 -3.05 -5.80 6.40
CA ASN A 15 -3.12 -7.26 6.53
C ASN A 15 -3.30 -8.01 5.21
N SER A 16 -3.61 -7.32 4.10
CA SER A 16 -3.77 -7.94 2.78
C SER A 16 -2.45 -8.47 2.24
N LYS A 17 -2.52 -9.41 1.28
CA LYS A 17 -1.33 -9.89 0.55
C LYS A 17 -0.65 -8.72 -0.16
N CYS A 18 0.69 -8.72 -0.15
CA CYS A 18 1.47 -7.70 -0.82
C CYS A 18 1.26 -7.81 -2.35
N PRO A 19 0.96 -6.69 -3.04
CA PRO A 19 0.81 -6.68 -4.49
C PRO A 19 2.16 -6.87 -5.21
N CYS A 20 3.27 -6.81 -4.46
CA CYS A 20 4.62 -7.06 -4.94
C CYS A 20 4.93 -8.54 -5.24
N GLY A 21 3.96 -9.46 -5.09
CA GLY A 21 4.15 -10.89 -5.38
C GLY A 21 4.98 -11.66 -4.34
N SER A 22 5.39 -11.02 -3.23
CA SER A 22 6.24 -11.66 -2.22
C SER A 22 5.56 -12.73 -1.36
N GLY A 23 4.24 -12.92 -1.51
CA GLY A 23 3.42 -13.81 -0.68
C GLY A 23 3.23 -13.32 0.77
N LYS A 24 3.92 -12.26 1.20
CA LYS A 24 3.85 -11.69 2.56
C LYS A 24 2.69 -10.72 2.71
N LYS A 25 2.22 -10.48 3.94
CA LYS A 25 1.24 -9.42 4.25
C LYS A 25 1.86 -8.03 3.97
N TYR A 26 1.07 -7.08 3.47
CA TYR A 26 1.54 -5.74 3.08
C TYR A 26 2.34 -5.07 4.20
N LYS A 27 1.86 -5.09 5.44
CA LYS A 27 2.54 -4.53 6.63
C LYS A 27 3.88 -5.18 6.97
N LYS A 28 4.16 -6.39 6.46
CA LYS A 28 5.42 -7.12 6.64
C LYS A 28 6.29 -7.10 5.36
N CYS A 29 5.89 -6.34 4.34
CA CYS A 29 6.59 -6.24 3.06
C CYS A 29 6.70 -4.76 2.64
N CYS A 30 6.04 -4.32 1.55
CA CYS A 30 6.10 -2.94 1.08
C CYS A 30 5.52 -1.91 2.06
N GLY A 31 4.60 -2.32 2.93
CA GLY A 31 4.02 -1.49 3.99
C GLY A 31 4.74 -1.60 5.33
N SER A 32 5.90 -2.26 5.38
CA SER A 32 6.71 -2.35 6.60
C SER A 32 7.45 -1.04 6.80
N LYS A 33 6.96 -0.19 7.71
CA LYS A 33 7.77 0.90 8.25
C LYS A 33 8.78 0.27 9.20
N ARG A 34 10.04 0.14 8.77
CA ARG A 34 11.14 -0.18 9.67
C ARG A 34 11.41 1.09 10.47
N ASN A 35 11.20 1.02 11.77
CA ASN A 35 11.70 2.04 12.69
C ASN A 35 13.20 1.83 12.91
#